data_AF-A0A2N2LQD0-F1
#
_entry.id   AF-A0A2N2LQD0-F1
#
_cell.length_a   1.000
_cell.length_b   1.000
_cell.length_c   1.000
_cell.angle_alpha   90.00
_cell.angle_beta   90.00
_cell.angle_gamma   90.00
#
_symmetry.space_group_name_H-M   'P 1'
#
loop_
_entity.id
_entity.type
_entity.pdbx_description
1 polymer ?
#
loop_
_entity_poly.entity_id
_entity_poly.type
_entity_poly.pdbx_seq_one_letter_code
_entity_poly.pdbx_strand_id
1 'polypeptide(L)'
;MKKELINPGKIEFSGKIIAEGSGGAYIEFPFVTKEVFGTTSRVPILAYFDGEPYRGSMVRMGTECHILIVLKSIREKIGKTFGDTVSVTLYLDEEPRVVEIPEDLQKALNQKPEALEKFLKLSYSHQMEHLKWIQEAKKEETRLRRIEKLISTLQQN
;
A
#
# COMPACT_ATOMS: atom_id res chain seq x y z
N MET A 1 20.60 -6.65 2.81
CA MET A 1 20.83 -5.58 1.81
C MET A 1 19.51 -5.34 1.08
N LYS A 2 18.97 -4.11 1.09
CA LYS A 2 17.86 -3.74 0.19
C LYS A 2 18.42 -3.89 -1.23
N LYS A 3 17.89 -4.83 -2.02
CA LYS A 3 18.23 -4.89 -3.44
C LYS A 3 17.71 -3.62 -4.09
N GLU A 4 18.58 -2.91 -4.76
CA GLU A 4 18.22 -1.77 -5.60
C GLU A 4 17.32 -2.29 -6.73
N LEU A 5 16.16 -1.67 -6.89
CA LEU A 5 15.20 -2.03 -7.92
C LEU A 5 15.63 -1.37 -9.22
N ILE A 6 15.51 -2.09 -10.34
CA ILE A 6 15.70 -1.51 -11.67
C ILE A 6 14.45 -0.70 -12.00
N ASN A 7 14.62 0.56 -12.40
CA ASN A 7 13.52 1.38 -12.90
C ASN A 7 13.39 1.19 -14.42
N PRO A 8 12.34 0.53 -14.92
CA PRO A 8 12.12 0.31 -16.35
C PRO A 8 11.50 1.52 -17.05
N GLY A 9 11.18 2.60 -16.33
CA GLY A 9 10.37 3.70 -16.84
C GLY A 9 8.89 3.33 -16.93
N LYS A 10 8.20 3.88 -17.93
CA LYS A 10 6.77 3.64 -18.18
C LYS A 10 6.56 2.25 -18.78
N ILE A 11 5.69 1.45 -18.17
CA ILE A 11 5.22 0.17 -18.71
C ILE A 11 3.72 0.27 -19.00
N GLU A 12 3.31 -0.20 -20.17
CA GLU A 12 1.90 -0.26 -20.57
C GLU A 12 1.52 -1.67 -20.98
N PHE A 13 0.41 -2.16 -20.46
CA PHE A 13 -0.16 -3.44 -20.86
C PHE A 13 -1.67 -3.46 -20.61
N SER A 14 -2.33 -4.51 -21.08
CA SER A 14 -3.73 -4.78 -20.75
C SER A 14 -3.82 -6.13 -20.05
N GLY A 15 -4.72 -6.24 -19.08
CA GLY A 15 -4.92 -7.48 -18.36
C GLY A 15 -6.37 -7.67 -17.95
N LYS A 16 -6.76 -8.92 -17.77
CA LYS A 16 -8.10 -9.28 -17.28
C LYS A 16 -8.16 -9.13 -15.77
N ILE A 17 -9.27 -8.60 -15.27
CA ILE A 17 -9.56 -8.53 -13.84
C ILE A 17 -9.98 -9.93 -13.37
N ILE A 18 -9.14 -10.57 -12.57
CA ILE A 18 -9.37 -11.89 -12.00
C ILE A 18 -9.94 -11.73 -10.59
N ALA A 19 -10.97 -12.53 -10.25
CA ALA A 19 -11.56 -12.56 -8.92
C ALA A 19 -10.77 -13.49 -7.99
N GLU A 20 -10.60 -13.07 -6.73
CA GLU A 20 -10.04 -13.94 -5.69
C GLU A 20 -10.92 -13.94 -4.44
N GLY A 21 -11.39 -15.13 -4.06
CA GLY A 21 -12.15 -15.36 -2.83
C GLY A 21 -13.36 -14.44 -2.67
N SER A 22 -13.48 -13.83 -1.49
CA SER A 22 -14.63 -13.06 -1.01
C SER A 22 -14.64 -11.58 -1.47
N GLY A 23 -14.16 -11.30 -2.68
CA GLY A 23 -14.30 -9.98 -3.32
C GLY A 23 -12.99 -9.27 -3.69
N GLY A 24 -11.84 -9.93 -3.46
CA GLY A 24 -10.56 -9.48 -3.99
C GLY A 24 -10.54 -9.50 -5.51
N ALA A 25 -9.80 -8.59 -6.11
CA ALA A 25 -9.55 -8.59 -7.55
C ALA A 25 -8.10 -8.23 -7.84
N TYR A 26 -7.54 -8.85 -8.87
CA TYR A 26 -6.18 -8.57 -9.31
C TYR A 26 -6.03 -8.71 -10.82
N ILE A 27 -4.90 -8.25 -11.33
CA ILE A 27 -4.45 -8.45 -12.71
C ILE A 27 -3.06 -9.06 -12.66
N GLU A 28 -2.80 -10.01 -13.55
CA GLU A 28 -1.48 -10.61 -13.72
C GLU A 28 -0.56 -9.67 -14.49
N PHE A 29 0.66 -9.49 -13.98
CA PHE A 29 1.70 -8.77 -14.67
C PHE A 29 2.29 -9.67 -15.76
N PRO A 30 2.25 -9.26 -17.04
CA PRO A 30 2.57 -10.15 -18.16
C PRO A 30 4.06 -10.35 -18.40
N PHE A 31 4.92 -9.64 -17.67
CA PHE A 31 6.38 -9.70 -17.83
C PHE A 31 7.06 -10.35 -16.62
N VAL A 32 8.29 -10.81 -16.80
CA VAL A 32 9.09 -11.37 -15.71
C VAL A 32 9.60 -10.24 -14.82
N THR A 33 9.04 -10.10 -13.62
CA THR A 33 9.41 -9.04 -12.66
C THR A 33 10.91 -8.99 -12.36
N LYS A 34 11.60 -10.14 -12.36
CA LYS A 34 13.05 -10.20 -12.15
C LYS A 34 13.83 -9.53 -13.27
N GLU A 35 13.37 -9.65 -14.51
CA GLU A 35 14.02 -9.03 -15.68
C GLU A 35 13.72 -7.54 -15.73
N VAL A 36 12.48 -7.16 -15.40
CA VAL A 36 12.01 -5.77 -15.47
C VAL A 36 12.51 -4.91 -14.30
N PHE A 37 12.45 -5.44 -13.07
CA PHE A 37 12.70 -4.70 -11.83
C PHE A 37 13.91 -5.22 -11.03
N GLY A 38 14.60 -6.26 -11.51
CA GLY A 38 15.76 -6.84 -10.82
C GLY A 38 15.41 -7.67 -9.57
N THR A 39 14.12 -7.92 -9.29
CA THR A 39 13.70 -8.65 -8.09
C THR A 39 12.54 -9.62 -8.33
N THR A 40 12.48 -10.66 -7.49
CA THR A 40 11.32 -11.55 -7.36
C THR A 40 10.44 -11.21 -6.15
N SER A 41 10.85 -10.22 -5.34
CA SER A 41 10.12 -9.77 -4.15
C SER A 41 9.00 -8.79 -4.51
N ARG A 42 8.35 -8.23 -3.48
CA ARG A 42 7.42 -7.10 -3.61
C ARG A 42 8.10 -5.92 -4.34
N VAL A 43 7.38 -5.29 -5.27
CA VAL A 43 7.80 -4.08 -5.99
C VAL A 43 6.81 -2.95 -5.70
N PRO A 44 7.24 -1.81 -5.14
CA PRO A 44 6.38 -0.64 -4.96
C PRO A 44 6.07 -0.04 -6.34
N ILE A 45 4.81 0.28 -6.61
CA ILE A 45 4.36 0.75 -7.92
C ILE A 45 3.37 1.90 -7.82
N LEU A 46 3.41 2.75 -8.83
CA LEU A 46 2.35 3.69 -9.17
C LEU A 46 1.73 3.20 -10.48
N ALA A 47 0.45 2.82 -10.43
CA ALA A 47 -0.30 2.35 -11.59
C ALA A 47 -1.51 3.24 -11.87
N TYR A 48 -1.99 3.17 -13.10
CA TYR A 48 -3.23 3.79 -13.55
C TYR A 48 -4.06 2.72 -14.25
N PHE A 49 -5.25 2.46 -13.73
CA PHE A 49 -6.21 1.52 -14.31
C PHE A 49 -7.24 2.30 -15.11
N ASP A 50 -7.19 2.22 -16.45
CA ASP A 50 -7.96 3.11 -17.36
C ASP A 50 -7.89 4.60 -16.95
N GLY A 51 -6.73 5.04 -16.46
CA GLY A 51 -6.50 6.41 -15.99
C GLY A 51 -6.81 6.66 -14.51
N GLU A 52 -7.48 5.76 -13.78
CA GLU A 52 -7.69 5.89 -12.34
C GLU A 52 -6.40 5.55 -11.57
N PRO A 53 -5.85 6.49 -10.77
CA PRO A 53 -4.58 6.27 -10.09
C PRO A 53 -4.67 5.26 -8.95
N TYR A 54 -3.60 4.49 -8.81
CA TYR A 54 -3.40 3.52 -7.76
C TYR A 54 -1.93 3.50 -7.35
N ARG A 55 -1.66 3.82 -6.08
CA ARG A 55 -0.33 3.65 -5.49
C ARG A 55 -0.35 2.43 -4.58
N GLY A 56 0.49 1.45 -4.88
CA GLY A 56 0.43 0.15 -4.23
C GLY A 56 1.71 -0.65 -4.34
N SER A 57 1.58 -1.96 -4.45
CA SER A 57 2.72 -2.84 -4.71
C SER A 57 2.31 -4.03 -5.54
N MET A 58 3.20 -4.44 -6.45
CA MET A 58 3.15 -5.75 -7.08
C MET A 58 3.68 -6.79 -6.10
N VAL A 59 2.97 -7.90 -6.00
CA VAL A 59 3.26 -9.00 -5.06
C VAL A 59 3.05 -10.34 -5.74
N ARG A 60 3.66 -11.39 -5.20
CA ARG A 60 3.44 -12.77 -5.62
C ARG A 60 2.61 -13.45 -4.52
N MET A 61 1.29 -13.35 -4.60
CA MET A 61 0.36 -13.89 -3.58
C MET A 61 0.00 -15.34 -3.91
N GLY A 62 0.99 -16.23 -3.93
CA GLY A 62 0.78 -17.64 -4.30
C GLY A 62 0.58 -17.89 -5.81
N THR A 63 0.61 -16.83 -6.62
CA THR A 63 0.53 -16.88 -8.09
C THR A 63 1.89 -17.14 -8.74
N GLU A 64 1.88 -17.65 -9.98
CA GLU A 64 3.12 -17.89 -10.73
C GLU A 64 3.82 -16.58 -11.11
N CYS A 65 3.05 -15.57 -11.53
CA CYS A 65 3.51 -14.22 -11.85
C CYS A 65 3.22 -13.23 -10.70
N HIS A 66 3.79 -12.03 -10.77
CA HIS A 66 3.39 -10.94 -9.88
C HIS A 66 2.02 -10.41 -10.30
N ILE A 67 1.23 -9.99 -9.31
CA ILE A 67 -0.10 -9.46 -9.52
C ILE A 67 -0.21 -8.03 -9.02
N LEU A 68 -1.14 -7.29 -9.61
CA LEU A 68 -1.58 -5.97 -9.19
C LEU A 68 -2.97 -6.07 -8.61
N ILE A 69 -3.15 -5.63 -7.37
CA ILE A 69 -4.47 -5.57 -6.73
C ILE A 69 -5.28 -4.44 -7.35
N VAL A 70 -6.52 -4.75 -7.74
CA VAL A 70 -7.49 -3.78 -8.24
C VAL A 70 -8.58 -3.58 -7.19
N LEU A 71 -8.56 -2.43 -6.52
CA LEU A 71 -9.52 -2.14 -5.46
C LEU A 71 -10.95 -2.10 -6.01
N LYS A 72 -11.93 -2.49 -5.17
CA LYS A 72 -13.36 -2.39 -5.51
C LYS A 72 -13.74 -0.97 -5.91
N SER A 73 -13.25 0.05 -5.20
CA SER A 73 -13.51 1.46 -5.51
C SER A 73 -12.97 1.88 -6.87
N ILE A 74 -11.84 1.32 -7.32
CA ILE A 74 -11.28 1.61 -8.65
C ILE A 74 -12.15 0.97 -9.72
N ARG A 75 -12.51 -0.31 -9.53
CA ARG A 75 -13.42 -1.06 -10.42
C ARG A 75 -14.76 -0.36 -10.63
N GLU A 76 -15.35 0.15 -9.55
CA GLU A 76 -16.59 0.92 -9.58
C GLU A 76 -16.42 2.24 -10.37
N LYS A 77 -15.30 2.95 -10.19
CA LYS A 77 -15.02 4.21 -10.91
C LYS A 77 -14.81 4.02 -12.41
N ILE A 78 -14.10 2.95 -12.80
CA ILE A 78 -13.82 2.67 -14.22
C ILE A 78 -14.94 1.87 -14.90
N GLY A 79 -15.97 1.46 -14.14
CA GLY A 79 -17.11 0.70 -14.66
C GLY A 79 -16.75 -0.71 -15.14
N LYS A 80 -15.71 -1.33 -14.58
CA LYS A 80 -15.24 -2.67 -14.95
C LYS A 80 -15.30 -3.65 -13.79
N THR A 81 -15.60 -4.90 -14.09
CA THR A 81 -15.71 -5.98 -13.11
C THR A 81 -14.87 -7.19 -13.50
N PHE A 82 -15.05 -8.30 -12.79
CA PHE A 82 -14.35 -9.55 -13.05
C PHE A 82 -14.55 -10.02 -14.51
N GLY A 83 -13.46 -10.45 -15.14
CA GLY A 83 -13.44 -10.89 -16.54
C GLY A 83 -13.18 -9.77 -17.55
N ASP A 84 -13.44 -8.50 -17.18
CA ASP A 84 -13.17 -7.36 -18.05
C ASP A 84 -11.68 -7.11 -18.21
N THR A 85 -11.30 -6.60 -19.38
CA THR A 85 -9.94 -6.17 -19.67
C THR A 85 -9.77 -4.70 -19.31
N VAL A 86 -8.72 -4.37 -18.56
CA VAL A 86 -8.37 -3.01 -18.16
C VAL A 86 -6.99 -2.63 -18.69
N SER A 87 -6.85 -1.38 -19.13
CA SER A 87 -5.56 -0.82 -19.53
C SER A 87 -4.79 -0.40 -18.29
N VAL A 88 -3.52 -0.80 -18.21
CA VAL A 88 -2.64 -0.52 -17.08
C VAL A 88 -1.43 0.26 -17.56
N THR A 89 -1.25 1.46 -17.01
CA THR A 89 0.02 2.19 -17.06
C THR A 89 0.73 2.05 -15.74
N LEU A 90 2.01 1.69 -15.72
CA LEU A 90 2.74 1.33 -14.52
C LEU A 90 4.11 1.99 -14.47
N TYR A 91 4.49 2.47 -13.28
CA TYR A 91 5.79 3.02 -12.94
C TYR A 91 6.30 2.39 -11.64
N LEU A 92 7.62 2.33 -11.48
CA LEU A 92 8.25 2.07 -10.19
C LEU A 92 7.93 3.25 -9.24
N ASP A 93 7.43 2.97 -8.04
CA ASP A 93 7.22 3.98 -7.00
C ASP A 93 8.55 4.19 -6.25
N GLU A 94 9.35 5.14 -6.73
CA GLU A 94 10.63 5.54 -6.14
C GLU A 94 10.47 6.59 -5.04
N GLU A 95 9.29 7.18 -4.90
CA GLU A 95 9.04 8.18 -3.89
C GLU A 95 9.17 7.56 -2.49
N PRO A 96 9.99 8.16 -1.61
CA PRO A 96 10.10 7.69 -0.25
C PRO A 96 8.73 7.82 0.42
N ARG A 97 8.24 6.69 0.93
CA ARG A 97 7.03 6.65 1.72
C ARG A 97 7.32 7.20 3.12
N VAL A 98 7.41 8.52 3.21
CA VAL A 98 7.65 9.23 4.48
C VAL A 98 6.32 9.31 5.23
N VAL A 99 6.34 8.93 6.50
CA VAL A 99 5.21 9.09 7.42
C VAL A 99 5.50 10.31 8.27
N GLU A 100 4.78 11.41 8.02
CA GLU A 100 4.84 12.59 8.87
C GLU A 100 4.03 12.32 10.15
N ILE A 101 4.73 12.06 11.25
CA ILE A 101 4.10 11.81 12.55
C ILE A 101 3.70 13.18 13.14
N PRO A 102 2.41 13.40 13.43
CA PRO A 102 1.96 14.63 14.11
C PRO A 102 2.66 14.82 15.46
N GLU A 103 2.92 16.07 15.84
CA GLU A 103 3.74 16.41 17.02
C GLU A 103 3.18 15.81 18.32
N ASP A 104 1.87 15.79 18.48
CA ASP A 104 1.20 15.25 19.67
C ASP A 104 1.32 13.73 19.78
N LEU A 105 1.20 13.00 18.65
CA LEU A 105 1.48 11.57 18.60
C LEU A 105 2.97 11.29 18.85
N GLN A 106 3.87 12.09 18.27
CA GLN A 106 5.31 11.95 18.49
C GLN A 106 5.66 12.14 19.97
N LYS A 107 5.11 13.18 20.63
CA LYS A 107 5.28 13.42 22.06
C LYS A 107 4.81 12.23 22.89
N ALA A 108 3.65 11.66 22.57
CA ALA A 108 3.10 10.53 23.30
C ALA A 108 3.92 9.24 23.08
N LEU A 109 4.39 8.98 21.85
CA LEU A 109 5.27 7.84 21.54
C LEU A 109 6.64 7.97 22.21
N ASN A 110 7.20 9.19 22.28
CA ASN A 110 8.49 9.44 22.94
C ASN A 110 8.45 9.12 24.44
N GLN A 111 7.29 9.21 25.09
CA GLN A 111 7.12 8.81 26.50
C GLN A 111 7.12 7.28 26.68
N LYS A 112 6.99 6.51 25.60
CA LYS A 112 6.90 5.04 25.60
C LYS A 112 7.82 4.46 24.52
N PRO A 113 9.14 4.34 24.78
CA PRO A 113 10.12 3.89 23.79
C PRO A 113 9.77 2.56 23.09
N GLU A 114 9.20 1.60 23.82
CA GLU A 114 8.75 0.32 23.26
C GLU A 114 7.64 0.50 22.21
N ALA A 115 6.69 1.40 22.46
CA ALA A 115 5.61 1.71 21.52
C ALA A 115 6.14 2.45 20.30
N LEU A 116 7.10 3.37 20.49
CA LEU A 116 7.78 4.07 19.39
C LEU A 116 8.50 3.07 18.48
N GLU A 117 9.29 2.16 19.04
CA GLU A 117 10.02 1.16 18.25
C GLU A 117 9.07 0.27 17.45
N LYS A 118 7.98 -0.21 18.08
CA LYS A 118 6.98 -1.03 17.38
C LYS A 118 6.25 -0.24 16.29
N PHE A 119 5.89 1.02 16.55
CA PHE A 119 5.28 1.89 15.55
C PHE A 119 6.20 2.08 14.34
N LEU A 120 7.49 2.35 14.57
CA LEU A 120 8.48 2.50 13.50
C LEU A 120 8.74 1.20 12.72
N LYS A 121 8.52 0.03 13.33
CA LYS A 121 8.59 -1.28 12.67
C LYS A 121 7.34 -1.65 11.86
N LEU A 122 6.21 -0.95 12.06
CA LEU A 122 5.00 -1.20 11.27
C LEU A 122 5.24 -0.91 9.78
N SER A 123 4.48 -1.59 8.92
CA SER A 123 4.46 -1.26 7.50
C SER A 123 3.92 0.17 7.30
N TYR A 124 4.38 0.85 6.25
CA TYR A 124 3.90 2.19 5.88
C TYR A 124 2.36 2.27 5.88
N SER A 125 1.67 1.26 5.33
CA SER A 125 0.21 1.23 5.28
C SER A 125 -0.41 1.21 6.67
N HIS A 126 0.12 0.42 7.60
CA HIS A 126 -0.37 0.38 8.99
C HIS A 126 -0.07 1.70 9.73
N GLN A 127 1.11 2.29 9.52
CA GLN A 127 1.44 3.61 10.08
C GLN A 127 0.43 4.66 9.58
N MET A 128 0.17 4.70 8.26
CA MET A 128 -0.77 5.63 7.64
C MET A 128 -2.22 5.41 8.09
N GLU A 129 -2.65 4.16 8.28
CA GLU A 129 -3.98 3.84 8.80
C GLU A 129 -4.18 4.42 10.21
N HIS A 130 -3.20 4.22 11.09
CA HIS A 130 -3.22 4.81 12.43
C HIS A 130 -3.19 6.34 12.39
N LEU A 131 -2.35 6.93 11.54
CA LEU A 131 -2.30 8.38 11.38
C LEU A 131 -3.62 8.96 10.89
N LYS A 132 -4.20 8.37 9.84
CA LYS A 132 -5.49 8.80 9.29
C LYS A 132 -6.58 8.70 10.35
N TRP A 133 -6.62 7.59 11.09
CA TRP A 133 -7.55 7.41 12.20
C TRP A 133 -7.37 8.49 13.28
N ILE A 134 -6.15 8.91 13.61
CA ILE A 134 -5.92 9.98 14.58
C ILE A 134 -6.28 11.36 14.00
N GLN A 135 -5.97 11.62 12.72
CA GLN A 135 -6.27 12.89 12.03
C GLN A 135 -7.76 13.12 11.80
N GLU A 136 -8.55 12.06 11.58
CA GLU A 136 -10.01 12.16 11.44
C GLU A 136 -10.71 12.64 12.73
N ALA A 137 -10.05 12.56 13.90
CA ALA A 137 -10.61 13.05 15.15
C ALA A 137 -10.52 14.58 15.24
N LYS A 138 -11.63 15.26 14.89
CA LYS A 138 -11.73 16.74 14.94
C LYS A 138 -11.72 17.32 16.35
N LYS A 139 -12.15 16.57 17.36
CA LYS A 139 -12.15 16.99 18.77
C LYS A 139 -10.86 16.55 19.43
N GLU A 140 -10.20 17.48 20.13
CA GLU A 140 -8.93 17.23 20.84
C GLU A 140 -9.03 16.06 21.83
N GLU A 141 -10.09 16.00 22.64
CA GLU A 141 -10.33 14.89 23.57
C GLU A 141 -10.40 13.52 22.86
N THR A 142 -11.06 13.46 21.70
CA THR A 142 -11.15 12.22 20.92
C THR A 142 -9.80 11.84 20.33
N ARG A 143 -9.02 12.83 19.92
CA ARG A 143 -7.68 12.65 19.37
C ARG A 143 -6.73 12.06 20.42
N LEU A 144 -6.69 12.64 21.63
CA LEU A 144 -5.91 12.13 22.76
C LEU A 144 -6.30 10.68 23.11
N ARG A 145 -7.60 10.39 23.21
CA ARG A 145 -8.08 9.03 23.48
C ARG A 145 -7.67 8.02 22.40
N ARG A 146 -7.62 8.42 21.13
CA ARG A 146 -7.14 7.57 20.03
C ARG A 146 -5.63 7.32 20.12
N ILE A 147 -4.85 8.34 20.48
CA ILE A 147 -3.40 8.23 20.70
C ILE A 147 -3.10 7.24 21.84
N GLU A 148 -3.76 7.40 22.99
CA GLU A 148 -3.59 6.48 24.13
C GLU A 148 -3.95 5.04 23.75
N LYS A 149 -5.06 4.86 23.02
CA LYS A 149 -5.49 3.54 22.55
C LYS A 149 -4.48 2.91 21.59
N LEU A 150 -3.89 3.71 20.68
CA LEU A 150 -2.83 3.23 19.78
C LEU A 150 -1.62 2.76 20.58
N ILE A 151 -1.14 3.57 21.52
CA ILE A 151 0.01 3.22 22.37
C ILE A 151 -0.25 1.93 23.13
N SER A 152 -1.42 1.79 23.76
CA SER A 152 -1.80 0.57 24.46
C SER A 152 -1.79 -0.66 23.55
N THR A 153 -2.30 -0.52 22.32
CA THR A 153 -2.32 -1.60 21.31
C THR A 153 -0.92 -2.00 20.87
N LEU A 154 -0.02 -1.02 20.67
CA LEU A 154 1.38 -1.26 20.34
C LEU A 154 2.11 -1.97 21.47
N GLN A 155 1.81 -1.66 22.73
CA GLN A 155 2.48 -2.30 23.86
C GLN A 155 2.06 -3.76 24.06
N GLN A 156 0.82 -4.13 23.71
CA GLN A 156 0.27 -5.47 23.92
C GLN A 156 0.66 -6.53 22.88
N ASN A 157 1.18 -6.14 21.71
CA ASN A 157 1.63 -7.05 20.63
C ASN A 157 3.15 -7.09 20.53
#